data_AF-W0GED1-F1
#
_entry.id   AF-W0GED1-F1
#
_cell.length_a   1.000
_cell.length_b   1.000
_cell.length_c   1.000
_cell.angle_alpha   90.00
_cell.angle_beta   90.00
_cell.angle_gamma   90.00
#
_symmetry.space_group_name_H-M   'P 1'
#
loop_
_entity.id
_entity.type
_entity.pdbx_description
1 polymer ?
#
loop_
_entity_poly.entity_id
_entity_poly.type
_entity_poly.pdbx_seq_one_letter_code
_entity_poly.pdbx_strand_id
1 'polypeptide(L)' 'GLSRMERVVRERMSIQDPDTVTPQQLINIRPVVAAVKEFFGSSQLSQFMDQTNPLGELTNKRRL' A
#
# COMPACT_ATOMS: atom_id res chain seq x y z
N GLY A 1 4.26 -2.26 -3.38
CA GLY A 1 3.42 -1.05 -3.54
C GLY A 1 4.19 0.06 -4.25
N LEU A 2 5.20 0.63 -3.58
CA LEU A 2 6.00 1.75 -4.11
C LEU A 2 6.87 1.38 -5.32
N SER A 3 7.51 0.20 -5.33
CA SER A 3 8.28 -0.27 -6.49
C SER A 3 7.44 -0.36 -7.77
N ARG A 4 6.17 -0.76 -7.64
CA ARG A 4 5.20 -0.76 -8.76
C ARG A 4 4.90 0.66 -9.24
N MET A 5 4.78 1.62 -8.32
CA MET A 5 4.57 3.04 -8.65
C MET A 5 5.80 3.64 -9.34
N GLU A 6 7.00 3.36 -8.85
CA GLU A 6 8.26 3.81 -9.46
C GLU A 6 8.38 3.35 -10.92
N ARG A 7 8.09 2.07 -11.19
CA ARG A 7 8.10 1.53 -12.54
C ARG A 7 7.15 2.27 -13.48
N VAL A 8 5.91 2.52 -13.04
CA VAL A 8 4.91 3.25 -13.83
C VAL A 8 5.33 4.69 -14.09
N VAL A 9 5.97 5.35 -13.11
CA VAL A 9 6.52 6.70 -13.28
C VAL A 9 7.63 6.71 -14.34
N ARG A 10 8.58 5.76 -14.28
CA ARG A 10 9.67 5.64 -15.27
C ARG A 10 9.13 5.37 -16.68
N GLU A 11 8.15 4.47 -16.80
CA GLU A 11 7.50 4.17 -18.09
C GLU A 11 6.82 5.43 -18.66
N ARG A 12 6.07 6.19 -17.86
CA ARG A 12 5.41 7.43 -18.30
C ARG A 12 6.38 8.53 -18.71
N MET A 13 7.48 8.69 -17.98
CA MET A 13 8.55 9.66 -18.33
C MET A 13 9.18 9.35 -19.68
N SER A 14 9.26 8.08 -20.10
CA SER A 14 9.83 7.70 -21.40
C SER A 14 8.91 7.98 -22.60
N ILE A 15 7.61 8.17 -22.37
CA ILE A 15 6.59 8.34 -23.41
C ILE A 15 6.19 9.81 -23.56
N GLN A 16 6.25 10.58 -22.48
CA GLN A 16 5.80 11.98 -22.46
C GLN A 16 6.95 12.94 -22.80
N ASP A 17 6.58 14.05 -23.44
CA ASP A 17 7.53 15.11 -23.81
C ASP A 17 8.08 15.79 -22.53
N PRO A 18 9.40 15.77 -22.30
CA PRO A 18 10.03 16.31 -21.09
C PRO A 18 9.73 17.81 -20.86
N ASP A 19 9.44 18.58 -21.92
CA ASP A 19 9.19 20.02 -21.80
C ASP A 19 7.78 20.35 -21.29
N THR A 20 6.87 19.37 -21.32
CA THR A 20 5.45 19.56 -20.90
C THR A 20 5.07 18.74 -19.67
N VAL A 21 5.97 17.87 -19.20
CA VAL A 21 5.69 16.92 -18.12
C VAL A 21 5.62 17.62 -16.77
N THR A 22 4.55 17.35 -16.02
CA THR A 22 4.41 17.77 -14.63
C THR A 22 4.46 16.56 -13.69
N PRO A 23 5.00 16.70 -12.46
CA PRO A 23 5.05 15.60 -11.49
C PRO A 23 3.69 14.97 -11.19
N GLN A 24 2.62 15.77 -11.23
CA GLN A 24 1.24 15.29 -11.01
C GLN A 24 0.74 14.32 -12.09
N GLN A 25 1.19 14.46 -13.35
CA GLN A 25 0.80 13.56 -14.44
C GLN A 25 1.51 12.20 -14.35
N LEU A 26 2.67 12.17 -13.70
CA LEU A 26 3.49 10.98 -13.56
C LEU A 26 3.05 10.10 -12.39
N ILE A 27 2.57 10.71 -11.31
CA ILE A 27 2.22 9.99 -10.08
C ILE A 27 0.87 9.28 -10.24
N ASN A 28 0.85 7.97 -10.03
CA ASN A 28 -0.37 7.18 -9.90
C ASN A 28 -0.40 6.49 -8.53
N ILE A 29 -1.34 6.91 -7.67
CA ILE A 29 -1.46 6.40 -6.29
C ILE A 29 -2.12 5.02 -6.19
N ARG A 30 -2.83 4.56 -7.23
CA ARG A 30 -3.61 3.31 -7.21
C ARG A 30 -2.80 2.08 -6.76
N PRO A 31 -1.55 1.87 -7.21
CA PRO A 31 -0.75 0.71 -6.79
C PRO A 31 -0.36 0.71 -5.31
N VAL A 32 -0.25 1.87 -4.69
CA VAL A 32 0.04 2.01 -3.25
C VAL A 32 -1.21 1.69 -2.44
N VAL A 33 -2.33 2.31 -2.80
CA VAL A 33 -3.63 2.06 -2.14
C VAL A 33 -4.02 0.58 -2.24
N ALA A 34 -3.85 -0.03 -3.42
CA ALA A 34 -4.13 -1.45 -3.60
C ALA A 34 -3.27 -2.34 -2.70
N ALA A 35 -1.97 -2.05 -2.59
CA ALA A 35 -1.07 -2.83 -1.73
C ALA A 35 -1.44 -2.72 -0.25
N VAL A 36 -1.86 -1.54 0.22
CA VAL A 36 -2.32 -1.34 1.60
C VAL A 36 -3.62 -2.10 1.85
N LYS A 37 -4.59 -2.01 0.92
CA LYS A 37 -5.86 -2.73 1.04
C LYS A 37 -5.67 -4.24 1.03
N GLU A 38 -4.81 -4.76 0.17
CA GLU A 38 -4.48 -6.19 0.08
C GLU A 38 -3.85 -6.69 1.39
N PHE A 39 -2.91 -5.94 1.96
CA PHE A 39 -2.29 -6.27 3.24
C PHE A 39 -3.33 -6.34 4.37
N PHE A 40 -4.12 -5.30 4.59
CA PHE A 40 -5.06 -5.30 5.72
C PHE A 40 -6.33 -6.13 5.47
N GLY A 41 -6.72 -6.34 4.21
CA GLY A 41 -7.94 -7.05 3.85
C GLY A 41 -7.79 -8.55 3.66
N SER A 42 -6.58 -9.04 3.36
CA SER A 42 -6.35 -10.45 3.02
C SER A 42 -5.07 -11.08 3.58
N SER A 43 -4.18 -10.31 4.22
CA SER A 43 -2.98 -10.89 4.82
C SER A 43 -3.33 -11.80 5.99
N GLN A 44 -2.69 -12.96 6.06
CA GLN A 44 -2.79 -13.89 7.20
C GLN A 44 -2.32 -13.25 8.53
N LEU A 45 -1.48 -12.21 8.45
CA LEU A 45 -1.03 -11.44 9.61
C LEU A 45 -2.07 -10.39 10.06
N SER A 46 -3.01 -10.01 9.18
CA SER A 46 -4.13 -9.12 9.50
C SER A 46 -5.30 -9.95 10.02
N GLN A 47 -5.23 -10.32 11.30
CA GLN A 47 -6.23 -11.18 11.95
C GLN A 47 -7.37 -10.37 12.56
N PHE A 48 -8.53 -11.00 12.70
CA PHE A 48 -9.61 -10.43 13.50
C PHE A 48 -9.16 -10.28 14.96
N MET A 49 -9.49 -9.13 15.54
CA MET A 49 -9.11 -8.80 16.90
C MET A 49 -9.85 -9.69 17.91
N ASP A 50 -9.13 -10.27 18.86
CA ASP A 50 -9.73 -11.00 19.97
C ASP A 50 -10.13 -10.01 21.06
N GLN A 51 -11.44 -9.81 21.22
CA GLN A 51 -12.03 -8.85 22.16
C GLN A 51 -12.85 -9.55 23.25
N THR A 52 -12.58 -10.82 23.52
CA THR A 52 -13.29 -11.58 24.56
C THR A 52 -13.16 -10.90 25.94
N ASN A 53 -12.00 -10.32 26.23
CA ASN A 53 -11.74 -9.49 27.41
C ASN A 53 -10.47 -8.62 27.19
N PRO A 54 -10.21 -7.62 28.05
CA PRO A 54 -9.05 -6.72 27.88
C PRO A 54 -7.68 -7.42 27.86
N LEU A 55 -7.55 -8.60 28.50
CA LEU A 55 -6.31 -9.39 28.47
C LEU A 55 -6.13 -10.15 27.16
N GLY A 56 -7.24 -10.65 26.57
CA GLY A 56 -7.26 -11.24 25.23
C GLY A 56 -6.82 -10.24 24.17
N GLU A 57 -7.31 -9.01 24.27
CA GLU A 57 -6.92 -7.91 23.38
C GLU A 57 -5.40 -7.64 23.45
N LEU A 58 -4.87 -7.53 24.68
CA LEU A 58 -3.46 -7.28 24.95
C LEU A 58 -2.57 -8.43 24.45
N THR A 59 -3.02 -9.67 24.64
CA THR A 59 -2.28 -10.87 24.24
C THR A 59 -2.23 -11.01 22.73
N ASN A 60 -3.35 -10.74 22.03
CA ASN A 60 -3.41 -10.78 20.56
C ASN A 60 -2.45 -9.76 19.94
N LYS A 61 -2.46 -8.50 20.44
CA LYS A 61 -1.53 -7.44 19.99
C LYS A 61 -0.05 -7.72 20.27
N ARG A 62 0.28 -8.56 21.27
CA ARG A 62 1.66 -8.87 21.68
C ARG A 62 2.19 -10.20 21.12
N ARG A 63 1.40 -10.89 20.29
CA ARG A 63 1.79 -12.15 19.66
C ARG A 63 2.87 -11.91 18.59
N LEU A 64 3.90 -12.77 18.57
CA LEU A 64 4.99 -12.77 17.57
C LEU A 64 4.74 -13.85 16.51
#